data_AF-A0A172WND3-F1
#
_entry.id   AF-A0A172WND3-F1
#
_cell.length_a   1.000
_cell.length_b   1.000
_cell.length_c   1.000
_cell.angle_alpha   90.00
_cell.angle_beta   90.00
_cell.angle_gamma   90.00
#
_symmetry.space_group_name_H-M   'P 1'
#
loop_
_entity.id
_entity.type
_entity.pdbx_description
1 polymer ?
#
loop_
_entity_poly.entity_id
_entity_poly.type
_entity_poly.pdbx_seq_one_letter_code
_entity_poly.pdbx_strand_id
1 'polypeptide(L)'
;MDKAYEAGKHDQWIRFRFYNGQMDMPLARHMIIAQHLFGSADDFESALQKELILQHAAGAKLRLKLEKPQLGRKAQHRQKIDTILAVRANVDLGYLWDNAYQATRWLTEHDNAWLMEKLSTPKHVPEVVEEVSDPRDSAFAAVLLAGAEDLYRISKGQKRVNLSNLQKLLPVRLPPCPKLRKRRFPLASQQAELLMESVWHFRLRRLICALADMKRLKLPMNTGSLGLVSSVSNTIFQTLVSFFEWDLEEFLRNGVDSENLLKSTGVPRDWQGPPDFNRVLGGTAYYRNKAVAGQLEKSSGE
;
A
#
# COMPACT_ATOMS: atom_id res chain seq x y z
N MET A 1 -22.09 11.19 7.53
CA MET A 1 -21.00 12.19 7.50
C MET A 1 -19.87 11.70 6.61
N ASP A 2 -19.15 12.61 5.95
CA ASP A 2 -17.94 12.27 5.21
C ASP A 2 -16.81 11.85 6.17
N LYS A 3 -16.21 10.69 5.91
CA LYS A 3 -15.21 10.08 6.81
C LYS A 3 -13.90 10.87 6.89
N ALA A 4 -13.59 11.70 5.89
CA ALA A 4 -12.38 12.54 5.93
C ALA A 4 -12.60 13.75 6.84
N TYR A 5 -13.80 14.33 6.81
CA TYR A 5 -14.19 15.40 7.73
C TYR A 5 -14.24 14.89 9.18
N GLU A 6 -14.87 13.75 9.45
CA GLU A 6 -14.88 13.12 10.79
C GLU A 6 -13.47 12.79 11.31
N ALA A 7 -12.52 12.49 10.41
CA ALA A 7 -11.15 12.17 10.76
C ALA A 7 -10.24 13.40 10.96
N GLY A 8 -10.80 14.61 11.04
CA GLY A 8 -10.04 15.83 11.30
C GLY A 8 -9.24 16.35 10.11
N LYS A 9 -9.49 15.85 8.89
CA LYS A 9 -8.78 16.27 7.66
C LYS A 9 -9.49 17.45 7.00
N HIS A 10 -9.52 18.56 7.72
CA HIS A 10 -10.23 19.77 7.32
C HIS A 10 -9.46 20.59 6.26
N ASP A 11 -8.22 20.24 5.93
CA ASP A 11 -7.37 20.98 4.97
C ASP A 11 -7.58 20.57 3.50
N GLN A 12 -8.35 19.51 3.24
CA GLN A 12 -8.40 18.87 1.91
C GLN A 12 -9.80 18.67 1.34
N TRP A 13 -10.84 19.07 2.07
CA TRP A 13 -12.24 18.79 1.69
C TRP A 13 -12.82 19.83 0.71
N ILE A 14 -12.38 21.09 0.75
CA ILE A 14 -12.65 22.10 -0.28
C ILE A 14 -11.36 22.38 -1.05
N ARG A 15 -11.33 22.07 -2.35
CA ARG A 15 -10.17 22.30 -3.21
C ARG A 15 -10.56 23.17 -4.41
N PHE A 16 -10.33 24.48 -4.28
CA PHE A 16 -10.36 25.41 -5.41
C PHE A 16 -9.01 25.46 -6.14
N ARG A 17 -8.49 24.29 -6.55
CA ARG A 17 -7.29 24.24 -7.37
C ARG A 17 -7.67 24.28 -8.84
N PHE A 18 -6.94 25.05 -9.62
CA PHE A 18 -7.07 25.09 -11.08
C PHE A 18 -5.93 24.30 -11.71
N TYR A 19 -6.26 23.41 -12.64
CA TYR A 19 -5.30 22.70 -13.47
C TYR A 19 -5.65 22.95 -14.94
N ASN A 20 -4.72 23.50 -15.72
CA ASN A 20 -4.93 23.87 -17.13
C ASN A 20 -6.21 24.72 -17.37
N GLY A 21 -6.47 25.71 -16.52
CA GLY A 21 -7.62 26.62 -16.69
C GLY A 21 -8.98 26.02 -16.33
N GLN A 22 -9.04 24.75 -15.91
CA GLN A 22 -10.25 24.13 -15.36
C GLN A 22 -10.10 23.92 -13.87
N MET A 23 -11.19 24.12 -13.14
CA MET A 23 -11.25 23.85 -11.71
C MET A 23 -11.28 22.34 -11.47
N ASP A 24 -10.41 21.84 -10.58
CA ASP A 24 -10.23 20.43 -10.22
C ASP A 24 -11.57 19.75 -9.83
N MET A 25 -12.53 20.54 -9.36
CA MET A 25 -13.88 20.08 -9.06
C MET A 25 -14.91 21.21 -9.26
N PRO A 26 -16.07 20.97 -9.91
CA PRO A 26 -17.09 22.00 -10.15
C PRO A 26 -17.62 22.64 -8.86
N LEU A 27 -17.94 23.94 -8.90
CA LEU A 27 -18.44 24.70 -7.74
C LEU A 27 -19.72 24.07 -7.16
N ALA A 28 -20.63 23.63 -8.03
CA ALA A 28 -21.87 22.97 -7.63
C ALA A 28 -21.61 21.74 -6.74
N ARG A 29 -20.56 20.97 -7.00
CA ARG A 29 -20.22 19.80 -6.18
C ARG A 29 -19.73 20.22 -4.79
N HIS A 30 -19.01 21.33 -4.68
CA HIS A 30 -18.61 21.89 -3.38
C HIS A 30 -19.82 22.38 -2.58
N MET A 31 -20.77 23.04 -3.24
CA MET A 31 -22.01 23.51 -2.61
C MET A 31 -22.87 22.36 -2.09
N ILE A 32 -23.01 21.27 -2.85
CA ILE A 32 -23.76 20.08 -2.41
C ILE A 32 -23.11 19.43 -1.18
N ILE A 33 -21.78 19.35 -1.15
CA ILE A 33 -21.05 18.80 -0.01
C ILE A 33 -21.18 19.73 1.21
N ALA A 34 -21.07 21.04 1.03
CA ALA A 34 -21.28 22.02 2.09
C ALA A 34 -22.71 21.90 2.66
N GLN A 35 -23.73 21.85 1.80
CA GLN A 35 -25.11 21.67 2.24
C GLN A 35 -25.31 20.35 2.99
N HIS A 36 -24.69 19.27 2.54
CA HIS A 36 -24.81 17.96 3.19
C HIS A 36 -24.10 17.90 4.56
N LEU A 37 -22.97 18.59 4.70
CA LEU A 37 -22.14 18.54 5.91
C LEU A 37 -22.61 19.54 6.98
N PHE A 38 -23.11 20.70 6.58
CA PHE A 38 -23.39 21.81 7.50
C PHE A 38 -24.87 22.19 7.55
N GLY A 39 -25.68 21.80 6.56
CA GLY A 39 -27.14 22.02 6.57
C GLY A 39 -27.59 23.48 6.37
N SER A 40 -26.78 24.46 6.76
CA SER A 40 -27.03 25.89 6.58
C SER A 40 -25.75 26.64 6.17
N ALA A 41 -25.91 27.85 5.61
CA ALA A 41 -24.79 28.71 5.26
C ALA A 41 -24.07 29.25 6.51
N ASP A 42 -24.82 29.54 7.58
CA ASP A 42 -24.29 30.09 8.83
C ASP A 42 -23.41 29.07 9.58
N ASP A 43 -23.82 27.79 9.58
CA ASP A 43 -23.05 26.69 10.17
C ASP A 43 -21.78 26.41 9.37
N PHE A 44 -21.86 26.53 8.05
CA PHE A 44 -20.71 26.41 7.16
C PHE A 44 -19.70 27.54 7.40
N GLU A 45 -20.15 28.79 7.49
CA GLU A 45 -19.29 29.94 7.77
C GLU A 45 -18.63 29.82 9.14
N SER A 46 -19.40 29.42 10.16
CA SER A 46 -18.90 29.18 11.51
C SER A 46 -17.82 28.10 11.56
N ALA A 47 -17.96 27.04 10.76
CA ALA A 47 -16.95 25.99 10.63
C ALA A 47 -15.68 26.46 9.92
N LEU A 48 -15.83 27.28 8.87
CA LEU A 48 -14.72 27.87 8.11
C LEU A 48 -13.88 28.82 8.98
N GLN A 49 -14.54 29.64 9.81
CA GLN A 49 -13.86 30.53 10.77
C GLN A 49 -13.07 29.72 11.81
N LYS A 50 -13.65 28.63 12.35
CA LYS A 50 -12.93 27.72 13.26
C LYS A 50 -11.72 27.09 12.60
N GLU A 51 -11.82 26.71 11.32
CA GLU A 51 -10.68 26.17 10.57
C GLU A 51 -9.57 27.20 10.38
N LEU A 52 -9.90 28.44 9.99
CA LEU A 52 -8.93 29.53 9.88
C LEU A 52 -8.22 29.76 11.21
N ILE A 53 -8.95 29.79 12.34
CA ILE A 53 -8.36 29.95 13.68
C ILE A 53 -7.40 28.79 13.99
N LEU A 54 -7.78 27.55 13.69
CA LEU A 54 -6.93 26.37 13.87
C LEU A 54 -5.69 26.38 12.97
N GLN A 55 -5.81 26.85 11.72
CA GLN A 55 -4.69 27.00 10.80
C GLN A 55 -3.72 28.09 11.26
N HIS A 56 -4.20 29.21 11.79
CA HIS A 56 -3.34 30.25 12.38
C HIS A 56 -2.62 29.73 13.64
N ALA A 57 -3.31 28.98 14.50
CA ALA A 57 -2.72 28.35 15.68
C ALA A 57 -1.73 27.23 15.32
N ALA A 58 -1.98 26.46 14.26
CA ALA A 58 -1.10 25.42 13.75
C ALA A 58 0.11 25.99 12.97
N GLY A 59 -0.08 27.10 12.26
CA GLY A 59 0.97 27.83 11.54
C GLY A 59 2.07 28.35 12.47
N ALA A 60 1.72 28.71 13.72
CA ALA A 60 2.69 29.05 14.76
C ALA A 60 3.53 27.85 15.23
N LYS A 61 2.99 26.61 15.15
CA LYS A 61 3.71 25.38 15.53
C LYS A 61 4.41 24.68 14.35
N LEU A 62 4.08 24.99 13.10
CA LEU A 62 4.64 24.33 11.91
C LEU A 62 5.89 25.00 11.33
N ARG A 63 6.26 26.20 11.76
CA ARG A 63 7.47 26.92 11.30
C ARG A 63 8.81 26.30 11.75
N LEU A 64 8.80 25.15 12.45
CA LEU A 64 10.00 24.39 12.80
C LEU A 64 10.28 23.18 11.90
N LYS A 65 9.55 23.02 10.78
CA LYS A 65 9.98 22.09 9.72
C LYS A 65 10.97 22.78 8.78
N LEU A 66 12.24 22.57 9.09
CA LEU A 66 13.43 22.71 8.25
C LEU A 66 13.10 22.97 6.77
N GLU A 67 13.19 24.23 6.34
CA GLU A 67 13.26 24.58 4.93
C GLU A 67 14.47 23.85 4.33
N LYS A 68 14.22 22.87 3.46
CA LYS A 68 15.29 22.37 2.59
C LYS A 68 15.62 23.50 1.61
N PRO A 69 16.91 23.84 1.40
CA PRO A 69 17.27 24.85 0.43
C PRO A 69 16.73 24.45 -0.94
N GLN A 70 15.98 25.36 -1.58
CA GLN A 70 15.53 25.16 -2.95
C GLN A 70 16.75 25.17 -3.87
N LEU A 71 17.35 24.00 -4.10
CA LEU A 71 18.33 23.82 -5.15
C LEU A 71 17.67 24.19 -6.49
N GLY A 72 18.32 25.01 -7.29
CA GLY A 72 17.81 25.39 -8.62
C GLY A 72 17.51 24.16 -9.48
N ARG A 73 16.52 24.25 -10.39
CA ARG A 73 16.05 23.11 -11.21
C ARG A 73 17.18 22.30 -11.86
N LYS A 74 18.24 22.96 -12.33
CA LYS A 74 19.47 22.33 -12.86
C LYS A 74 20.14 21.38 -11.85
N ALA A 75 20.34 21.84 -10.61
CA ALA A 75 20.97 21.05 -9.55
C ALA A 75 20.10 19.87 -9.12
N GLN A 76 18.77 20.01 -9.14
CA GLN A 76 17.86 18.89 -8.85
C GLN A 76 17.94 17.79 -9.91
N HIS A 77 17.98 18.15 -11.19
CA HIS A 77 18.12 17.18 -12.29
C HIS A 77 19.50 16.49 -12.25
N ARG A 78 20.58 17.24 -12.02
CA ARG A 78 21.94 16.67 -11.86
C ARG A 78 22.01 15.70 -10.69
N GLN A 79 21.50 16.09 -9.51
CA GLN A 79 21.47 15.24 -8.31
C GLN A 79 20.71 13.92 -8.56
N LYS A 80 19.61 13.96 -9.31
CA LYS A 80 18.84 12.75 -9.64
C LYS A 80 19.66 11.79 -10.51
N ILE A 81 20.38 12.30 -11.51
CA ILE A 81 21.26 11.48 -12.36
C ILE A 81 22.48 10.97 -11.58
N ASP A 82 23.14 11.82 -10.78
CA ASP A 82 24.26 11.41 -9.91
C ASP A 82 23.85 10.29 -8.94
N THR A 83 22.64 10.36 -8.37
CA THR A 83 22.13 9.30 -7.48
C THR A 83 21.97 7.97 -8.21
N ILE A 84 21.48 7.98 -9.45
CA ILE A 84 21.32 6.77 -10.26
C ILE A 84 22.69 6.19 -10.64
N LEU A 85 23.63 7.06 -11.03
CA LEU A 85 24.99 6.68 -11.36
C LEU A 85 25.78 6.15 -10.15
N ALA A 86 25.51 6.63 -8.94
CA ALA A 86 26.14 6.15 -7.71
C ALA A 86 25.65 4.73 -7.32
N VAL A 87 24.39 4.40 -7.62
CA VAL A 87 23.78 3.11 -7.25
C VAL A 87 24.07 2.01 -8.28
N ARG A 88 24.35 2.36 -9.54
CA ARG A 88 24.53 1.40 -10.63
C ARG A 88 25.82 1.69 -11.43
N ALA A 89 26.65 0.66 -11.57
CA ALA A 89 27.93 0.76 -12.28
C ALA A 89 27.77 0.92 -13.79
N ASN A 90 26.77 0.29 -14.42
CA ASN A 90 26.60 0.23 -15.88
C ASN A 90 25.28 0.87 -16.30
N VAL A 91 25.22 2.20 -16.26
CA VAL A 91 24.05 2.99 -16.67
C VAL A 91 24.39 3.64 -17.99
N ASP A 92 23.69 3.28 -19.05
CA ASP A 92 23.76 3.94 -20.35
C ASP A 92 22.68 5.02 -20.50
N LEU A 93 22.74 5.77 -21.58
CA LEU A 93 21.76 6.83 -21.85
C LEU A 93 20.33 6.26 -21.98
N GLY A 94 20.18 5.08 -22.59
CA GLY A 94 18.88 4.39 -22.71
C GLY A 94 18.24 4.12 -21.36
N TYR A 95 19.01 3.60 -20.41
CA TYR A 95 18.56 3.35 -19.05
C TYR A 95 18.09 4.63 -18.33
N LEU A 96 18.75 5.77 -18.57
CA LEU A 96 18.33 7.06 -18.02
C LEU A 96 17.03 7.56 -18.64
N TRP A 97 16.76 7.29 -19.92
CA TRP A 97 15.48 7.61 -20.54
C TRP A 97 14.33 6.85 -19.88
N ASP A 98 14.53 5.56 -19.60
CA ASP A 98 13.49 4.71 -19.00
C ASP A 98 13.24 5.03 -17.51
N ASN A 99 14.28 5.39 -16.76
CA ASN A 99 14.21 5.46 -15.29
C ASN A 99 14.29 6.90 -14.73
N ALA A 100 14.69 7.86 -15.55
CA ALA A 100 14.87 9.26 -15.16
C ALA A 100 14.38 10.26 -16.22
N TYR A 101 13.43 9.86 -17.08
CA TYR A 101 12.92 10.59 -18.24
C TYR A 101 12.97 12.12 -18.14
N GLN A 102 12.30 12.72 -17.15
CA GLN A 102 12.22 14.18 -17.01
C GLN A 102 13.58 14.85 -16.76
N ALA A 103 14.46 14.21 -15.98
CA ALA A 103 15.80 14.76 -15.74
C ALA A 103 16.70 14.55 -16.96
N THR A 104 16.61 13.39 -17.60
CA THR A 104 17.36 13.06 -18.83
C THR A 104 16.99 14.00 -19.97
N ARG A 105 15.69 14.21 -20.22
CA ARG A 105 15.18 15.15 -21.23
C ARG A 105 15.66 16.57 -20.97
N TRP A 106 15.46 17.08 -19.75
CA TRP A 106 15.82 18.45 -19.42
C TRP A 106 17.34 18.69 -19.56
N LEU A 107 18.16 17.76 -19.08
CA LEU A 107 19.63 17.84 -19.20
C LEU A 107 20.10 17.66 -20.63
N THR A 108 19.45 16.83 -21.45
CA THR A 108 19.77 16.72 -22.88
C THR A 108 19.49 18.03 -23.62
N GLU A 109 18.41 18.73 -23.26
CA GLU A 109 18.02 20.00 -23.88
C GLU A 109 18.87 21.19 -23.38
N HIS A 110 19.28 21.21 -22.11
CA HIS A 110 19.86 22.40 -21.46
C HIS A 110 21.29 22.24 -20.92
N ASP A 111 21.83 21.02 -20.86
CA ASP A 111 23.11 20.71 -20.18
C ASP A 111 23.76 19.40 -20.70
N ASN A 112 23.66 19.16 -22.01
CA ASN A 112 24.03 17.88 -22.62
C ASN A 112 25.51 17.54 -22.43
N ALA A 113 26.39 18.55 -22.46
CA ALA A 113 27.83 18.38 -22.25
C ALA A 113 28.12 17.74 -20.88
N TRP A 114 27.45 18.19 -19.82
CA TRP A 114 27.59 17.63 -18.48
C TRP A 114 27.08 16.18 -18.41
N LEU A 115 25.95 15.89 -19.06
CA LEU A 115 25.37 14.54 -19.08
C LEU A 115 26.29 13.54 -19.80
N MET A 116 26.82 13.92 -20.97
CA MET A 116 27.72 13.06 -21.75
C MET A 116 29.09 12.90 -21.10
N GLU A 117 29.65 13.94 -20.47
CA GLU A 117 30.88 13.86 -19.67
C GLU A 117 30.72 12.87 -18.51
N LYS A 118 29.60 12.95 -17.79
CA LYS A 118 29.27 12.03 -16.68
C LYS A 118 29.09 10.58 -17.11
N LEU A 119 28.55 10.35 -18.30
CA LEU A 119 28.41 9.00 -18.87
C LEU A 119 29.73 8.46 -19.42
N SER A 120 30.64 9.34 -19.86
CA SER A 120 31.92 8.97 -20.46
C SER A 120 33.04 8.81 -19.43
N THR A 121 32.84 9.27 -18.19
CA THR A 121 33.87 9.15 -17.14
C THR A 121 33.98 7.68 -16.72
N PRO A 122 35.15 7.01 -16.92
CA PRO A 122 35.34 5.63 -16.48
C PRO A 122 35.22 5.58 -14.96
N LYS A 123 34.26 4.79 -14.45
CA LYS A 123 34.03 4.66 -13.01
C LYS A 123 35.10 3.79 -12.39
N HIS A 124 35.73 4.32 -11.34
CA HIS A 124 36.46 3.52 -10.36
C HIS A 124 35.51 2.44 -9.84
N VAL A 125 35.84 1.17 -10.13
CA VAL A 125 35.20 0.03 -9.46
C VAL A 125 35.56 0.20 -7.99
N PRO A 126 34.59 0.40 -7.07
CA PRO A 126 34.92 0.34 -5.66
C PRO A 126 35.45 -1.06 -5.42
N GLU A 127 36.67 -1.17 -4.89
CA GLU A 127 37.15 -2.42 -4.33
C GLU A 127 36.03 -3.00 -3.47
N VAL A 128 35.67 -4.24 -3.78
CA VAL A 128 34.75 -5.00 -2.96
C VAL A 128 35.50 -5.25 -1.66
N VAL A 129 35.43 -4.28 -0.74
CA VAL A 129 35.68 -4.54 0.67
C VAL A 129 34.68 -5.65 0.99
N GLU A 130 35.20 -6.82 1.38
CA GLU A 130 34.40 -7.88 1.95
C GLU A 130 33.72 -7.31 3.19
N GLU A 131 32.52 -6.74 3.01
CA GLU A 131 31.66 -6.36 4.12
C GLU A 131 31.24 -7.66 4.80
N VAL A 132 32.02 -8.02 5.83
CA VAL A 132 31.79 -9.18 6.68
C VAL A 132 30.34 -9.16 7.17
N SER A 133 29.68 -10.32 7.10
CA SER A 133 28.32 -10.50 7.60
C SER A 133 28.18 -9.94 9.01
N ASP A 134 27.08 -9.24 9.29
CA ASP A 134 26.83 -8.67 10.61
C ASP A 134 26.72 -9.82 11.63
N PRO A 135 27.39 -9.75 12.80
CA PRO A 135 27.41 -10.84 13.77
C PRO A 135 26.01 -11.17 14.32
N ARG A 136 25.04 -10.25 14.18
CA ARG A 136 23.66 -10.45 14.62
C ARG A 136 22.81 -11.22 13.63
N ASP A 137 23.33 -11.57 12.45
CA ASP A 137 22.53 -12.19 11.37
C ASP A 137 21.85 -13.49 11.81
N SER A 138 22.57 -14.41 12.45
CA SER A 138 22.00 -15.65 12.97
C SER A 138 20.94 -15.39 14.04
N ALA A 139 21.16 -14.41 14.93
CA ALA A 139 20.18 -14.06 15.95
C ALA A 139 18.91 -13.45 15.34
N PHE A 140 19.06 -12.63 14.30
CA PHE A 140 17.94 -12.05 13.57
C PHE A 140 17.14 -13.13 12.84
N ALA A 141 17.81 -14.10 12.19
CA ALA A 141 17.13 -15.24 11.58
C ALA A 141 16.30 -16.04 12.60
N ALA A 142 16.84 -16.31 13.78
CA ALA A 142 16.12 -17.00 14.85
C ALA A 142 14.90 -16.21 15.35
N VAL A 143 15.03 -14.89 15.55
CA VAL A 143 13.92 -14.01 15.95
C VAL A 143 12.80 -14.01 14.89
N LEU A 144 13.16 -13.97 13.61
CA LEU A 144 12.19 -14.01 12.51
C LEU A 144 11.43 -15.34 12.52
N LEU A 145 12.13 -16.47 12.67
CA LEU A 145 11.52 -17.79 12.70
C LEU A 145 10.55 -17.93 13.88
N ALA A 146 10.99 -17.60 15.09
CA ALA A 146 10.17 -17.70 16.29
C ALA A 146 8.96 -16.76 16.26
N GLY A 147 9.14 -15.49 15.84
CA GLY A 147 8.06 -14.51 15.84
C GLY A 147 7.08 -14.65 14.67
N ALA A 148 7.43 -15.38 13.61
CA ALA A 148 6.53 -15.59 12.48
C ALA A 148 5.33 -16.48 12.83
N GLU A 149 5.48 -17.45 13.73
CA GLU A 149 4.38 -18.32 14.18
C GLU A 149 3.23 -17.51 14.79
N ASP A 150 3.53 -16.49 15.58
CA ASP A 150 2.52 -15.58 16.12
C ASP A 150 1.82 -14.75 15.04
N LEU A 151 2.52 -14.40 13.95
CA LEU A 151 1.91 -13.71 12.82
C LEU A 151 1.01 -14.63 11.98
N TYR A 152 1.30 -15.93 11.93
CA TYR A 152 0.48 -16.93 11.24
C TYR A 152 -0.79 -17.28 12.01
N ARG A 153 -0.80 -17.15 13.34
CA ARG A 153 -1.94 -17.48 14.19
C ARG A 153 -3.25 -16.87 13.68
N ILE A 154 -4.29 -17.70 13.55
CA ILE A 154 -5.60 -17.25 13.13
C ILE A 154 -6.28 -16.51 14.30
N SER A 155 -6.31 -15.18 14.25
CA SER A 155 -6.89 -14.34 15.31
C SER A 155 -7.53 -13.07 14.78
N LYS A 156 -8.28 -12.33 15.61
CA LYS A 156 -8.83 -11.02 15.20
C LYS A 156 -7.68 -10.02 15.00
N GLY A 157 -7.58 -9.41 13.82
CA GLY A 157 -6.54 -8.41 13.51
C GLY A 157 -5.25 -8.99 12.89
N GLN A 158 -5.33 -10.18 12.27
CA GLN A 158 -4.21 -10.80 11.57
C GLN A 158 -3.47 -9.83 10.65
N LYS A 159 -2.15 -9.93 10.67
CA LYS A 159 -1.27 -9.23 9.75
C LYS A 159 -0.70 -10.25 8.76
N ARG A 160 -0.58 -9.84 7.51
CA ARG A 160 0.11 -10.64 6.49
C ARG A 160 1.56 -10.79 6.89
N VAL A 161 2.10 -12.00 6.76
CA VAL A 161 3.53 -12.23 6.95
C VAL A 161 4.26 -11.75 5.69
N ASN A 162 4.72 -10.51 5.73
CA ASN A 162 5.49 -9.88 4.67
C ASN A 162 6.74 -9.24 5.26
N LEU A 163 7.69 -8.86 4.40
CA LEU A 163 8.96 -8.28 4.83
C LEU A 163 8.79 -7.10 5.81
N SER A 164 7.81 -6.21 5.57
CA SER A 164 7.56 -5.04 6.43
C SER A 164 7.10 -5.43 7.84
N ASN A 165 6.24 -6.45 7.96
CA ASN A 165 5.78 -6.94 9.26
C ASN A 165 6.83 -7.81 9.95
N LEU A 166 7.58 -8.63 9.21
CA LEU A 166 8.71 -9.41 9.73
C LEU A 166 9.80 -8.51 10.30
N GLN A 167 10.15 -7.41 9.61
CA GLN A 167 11.12 -6.44 10.09
C GLN A 167 10.73 -5.73 11.40
N LYS A 168 9.44 -5.73 11.77
CA LYS A 168 8.98 -5.16 13.05
C LYS A 168 9.27 -6.08 14.25
N LEU A 169 9.56 -7.36 14.00
CA LEU A 169 9.97 -8.31 15.03
C LEU A 169 11.44 -8.10 15.45
N LEU A 170 12.24 -7.51 14.56
CA LEU A 170 13.65 -7.30 14.78
C LEU A 170 13.90 -6.05 15.64
N PRO A 171 14.94 -6.06 16.49
CA PRO A 171 15.31 -4.89 17.29
C PRO A 171 15.78 -3.73 16.42
N VAL A 172 16.34 -4.01 15.24
CA VAL A 172 16.77 -3.03 14.24
C VAL A 172 16.28 -3.47 12.87
N ARG A 173 15.80 -2.52 12.05
CA ARG A 173 15.34 -2.82 10.69
C ARG A 173 16.51 -3.25 9.80
N LEU A 174 16.25 -4.27 8.99
CA LEU A 174 17.16 -4.69 7.92
C LEU A 174 17.33 -3.58 6.87
N PRO A 175 18.47 -3.54 6.16
CA PRO A 175 18.69 -2.58 5.09
C PRO A 175 17.57 -2.60 4.04
N PRO A 176 17.09 -1.42 3.58
CA PRO A 176 16.00 -1.35 2.60
C PRO A 176 16.43 -1.86 1.22
N CYS A 177 17.70 -1.67 0.84
CA CYS A 177 18.26 -2.19 -0.39
C CYS A 177 18.39 -3.73 -0.32
N PRO A 178 17.73 -4.50 -1.22
CA PRO A 178 17.80 -5.97 -1.18
C PRO A 178 19.21 -6.52 -1.34
N LYS A 179 20.03 -5.92 -2.22
CA LYS A 179 21.42 -6.35 -2.43
C LYS A 179 22.26 -6.20 -1.17
N LEU A 180 22.17 -5.03 -0.51
CA LEU A 180 22.89 -4.77 0.73
C LEU A 180 22.40 -5.68 1.86
N ARG A 181 21.09 -5.92 1.93
CA ARG A 181 20.50 -6.84 2.92
C ARG A 181 21.04 -8.26 2.78
N LYS A 182 21.04 -8.81 1.56
CA LYS A 182 21.54 -10.17 1.30
C LYS A 182 23.03 -10.32 1.57
N ARG A 183 23.81 -9.24 1.42
CA ARG A 183 25.24 -9.21 1.73
C ARG A 183 25.53 -9.11 3.23
N ARG A 184 24.91 -8.16 3.94
CA ARG A 184 25.14 -7.95 5.39
C ARG A 184 24.42 -8.94 6.30
N PHE A 185 23.26 -9.45 5.86
CA PHE A 185 22.37 -10.31 6.63
C PHE A 185 21.85 -11.47 5.77
N PRO A 186 22.74 -12.35 5.26
CA PRO A 186 22.34 -13.44 4.37
C PRO A 186 21.32 -14.39 4.99
N LEU A 187 21.52 -14.84 6.23
CA LEU A 187 20.64 -15.79 6.92
C LEU A 187 19.29 -15.16 7.22
N ALA A 188 19.26 -13.96 7.80
CA ALA A 188 18.00 -13.28 8.11
C ALA A 188 17.24 -12.89 6.83
N SER A 189 17.94 -12.55 5.74
CA SER A 189 17.30 -12.27 4.46
C SER A 189 16.69 -13.53 3.84
N GLN A 190 17.40 -14.66 3.87
CA GLN A 190 16.87 -15.94 3.37
C GLN A 190 15.68 -16.39 4.21
N GLN A 191 15.79 -16.34 5.54
CA GLN A 191 14.72 -16.70 6.46
C GLN A 191 13.48 -15.82 6.24
N ALA A 192 13.66 -14.51 6.02
CA ALA A 192 12.55 -13.62 5.71
C ALA A 192 11.85 -14.01 4.41
N GLU A 193 12.58 -14.38 3.35
CA GLU A 193 12.01 -14.82 2.07
C GLU A 193 11.20 -16.13 2.23
N LEU A 194 11.72 -17.10 2.98
CA LEU A 194 11.02 -18.37 3.25
C LEU A 194 9.73 -18.21 4.07
N LEU A 195 9.67 -17.19 4.94
CA LEU A 195 8.51 -16.90 5.77
C LEU A 195 7.47 -16.01 5.06
N MET A 196 7.75 -15.49 3.87
CA MET A 196 6.80 -14.63 3.19
C MET A 196 5.54 -15.41 2.79
N GLU A 197 4.41 -14.86 3.20
CA GLU A 197 3.09 -15.34 2.85
C GLU A 197 2.56 -14.60 1.62
N SER A 198 1.88 -15.32 0.74
CA SER A 198 1.17 -14.73 -0.39
C SER A 198 0.00 -13.84 0.07
N VAL A 199 -0.51 -13.02 -0.84
CA VAL A 199 -1.72 -12.23 -0.56
C VAL A 199 -2.95 -13.14 -0.39
N TRP A 200 -2.99 -14.25 -1.14
CA TRP A 200 -4.11 -15.18 -1.14
C TRP A 200 -4.19 -16.02 0.11
N HIS A 201 -3.07 -16.61 0.54
CA HIS A 201 -3.01 -17.37 1.78
C HIS A 201 -3.39 -16.50 2.98
N PHE A 202 -2.93 -15.24 3.02
CA PHE A 202 -3.35 -14.28 4.04
C PHE A 202 -4.87 -14.03 4.03
N ARG A 203 -5.47 -13.86 2.85
CA ARG A 203 -6.92 -13.65 2.73
C ARG A 203 -7.71 -14.88 3.14
N LEU A 204 -7.20 -16.07 2.83
CA LEU A 204 -7.76 -17.34 3.28
C LEU A 204 -7.80 -17.42 4.80
N ARG A 205 -6.67 -17.19 5.49
CA ARG A 205 -6.64 -17.15 6.98
C ARG A 205 -7.61 -16.13 7.57
N ARG A 206 -7.72 -14.96 6.94
CA ARG A 206 -8.67 -13.93 7.38
C ARG A 206 -10.12 -14.32 7.17
N LEU A 207 -10.41 -15.01 6.08
CA LEU A 207 -11.75 -15.53 5.80
C LEU A 207 -12.14 -16.60 6.80
N ILE A 208 -11.25 -17.57 7.06
CA ILE A 208 -11.48 -18.63 8.05
C ILE A 208 -11.76 -18.04 9.44
N CYS A 209 -10.96 -17.06 9.87
CA CYS A 209 -11.21 -16.34 11.12
C CYS A 209 -12.58 -15.66 11.14
N ALA A 210 -12.97 -15.05 10.01
CA ALA A 210 -14.25 -14.37 9.89
C ALA A 210 -15.43 -15.33 9.97
N LEU A 211 -15.31 -16.52 9.37
CA LEU A 211 -16.33 -17.58 9.47
C LEU A 211 -16.47 -18.04 10.93
N ALA A 212 -15.36 -18.30 11.62
CA ALA A 212 -15.39 -18.66 13.04
C ALA A 212 -16.04 -17.55 13.90
N ASP A 213 -15.72 -16.28 13.62
CA ASP A 213 -16.32 -15.14 14.31
C ASP A 213 -17.82 -14.97 14.01
N MET A 214 -18.27 -15.20 12.78
CA MET A 214 -19.69 -15.14 12.42
C MET A 214 -20.51 -16.17 13.20
N LYS A 215 -20.01 -17.41 13.32
CA LYS A 215 -20.65 -18.42 14.16
C LYS A 215 -20.68 -18.00 15.63
N ARG A 216 -19.54 -17.56 16.17
CA ARG A 216 -19.42 -17.12 17.57
C ARG A 216 -20.38 -15.99 17.90
N LEU A 217 -20.59 -15.06 16.96
CA LEU A 217 -21.48 -13.91 17.10
C LEU A 217 -22.92 -14.19 16.64
N LYS A 218 -23.26 -15.43 16.24
CA LYS A 218 -24.58 -15.83 15.73
C LYS A 218 -25.05 -14.97 14.54
N LEU A 219 -24.11 -14.58 13.67
CA LEU A 219 -24.41 -13.86 12.44
C LEU A 219 -24.68 -14.84 11.29
N PRO A 220 -25.53 -14.47 10.32
CA PRO A 220 -25.74 -15.30 9.15
C PRO A 220 -24.46 -15.40 8.30
N MET A 221 -24.20 -16.56 7.69
CA MET A 221 -23.01 -16.81 6.85
C MET A 221 -23.19 -16.24 5.44
N ASN A 222 -23.29 -14.93 5.34
CA ASN A 222 -23.45 -14.24 4.06
C ASN A 222 -22.48 -13.06 3.91
N THR A 223 -22.46 -12.48 2.72
CA THR A 223 -21.56 -11.36 2.39
C THR A 223 -21.82 -10.09 3.21
N GLY A 224 -23.05 -9.88 3.69
CA GLY A 224 -23.39 -8.74 4.54
C GLY A 224 -22.71 -8.85 5.90
N SER A 225 -22.85 -10.00 6.56
CA SER A 225 -22.20 -10.28 7.85
C SER A 225 -20.69 -10.40 7.73
N LEU A 226 -20.17 -10.92 6.63
CA LEU A 226 -18.73 -10.94 6.35
C LEU A 226 -18.12 -9.54 6.43
N GLY A 227 -18.77 -8.54 5.84
CA GLY A 227 -18.30 -7.15 5.88
C GLY A 227 -18.29 -6.53 7.29
N LEU A 228 -19.10 -7.05 8.21
CA LEU A 228 -19.14 -6.60 9.61
C LEU A 228 -17.97 -7.14 10.44
N VAL A 229 -17.53 -8.38 10.17
CA VAL A 229 -16.47 -9.04 10.94
C VAL A 229 -15.12 -9.04 10.24
N SER A 230 -15.08 -8.75 8.95
CA SER A 230 -13.90 -8.85 8.11
C SER A 230 -13.83 -7.75 7.06
N SER A 231 -12.61 -7.43 6.64
CA SER A 231 -12.35 -6.52 5.51
C SER A 231 -12.02 -7.29 4.22
N VAL A 232 -12.38 -8.57 4.15
CA VAL A 232 -12.24 -9.38 2.94
C VAL A 232 -13.36 -9.00 1.98
N SER A 233 -13.04 -8.78 0.69
CA SER A 233 -14.05 -8.41 -0.29
C SER A 233 -14.98 -9.57 -0.62
N ASN A 234 -16.24 -9.26 -0.95
CA ASN A 234 -17.25 -10.25 -1.34
C ASN A 234 -16.78 -11.14 -2.50
N THR A 235 -16.04 -10.58 -3.47
CA THR A 235 -15.48 -11.36 -4.58
C THR A 235 -14.53 -12.45 -4.08
N ILE A 236 -13.65 -12.13 -3.12
CA ILE A 236 -12.70 -13.09 -2.57
C ILE A 236 -13.41 -14.16 -1.77
N PHE A 237 -14.42 -13.77 -0.99
CA PHE A 237 -15.29 -14.71 -0.28
C PHE A 237 -15.89 -15.74 -1.22
N GLN A 238 -16.62 -15.29 -2.24
CA GLN A 238 -17.29 -16.16 -3.19
C GLN A 238 -16.30 -17.05 -3.95
N THR A 239 -15.15 -16.49 -4.34
CA THR A 239 -14.10 -17.24 -5.04
C THR A 239 -13.54 -18.37 -4.17
N LEU A 240 -13.21 -18.09 -2.91
CA LEU A 240 -12.62 -19.10 -2.02
C LEU A 240 -13.65 -20.15 -1.58
N VAL A 241 -14.88 -19.73 -1.27
CA VAL A 241 -15.97 -20.66 -0.94
C VAL A 241 -16.25 -21.61 -2.11
N SER A 242 -16.32 -21.09 -3.33
CA SER A 242 -16.52 -21.91 -4.53
C SER A 242 -15.32 -22.81 -4.82
N PHE A 243 -14.09 -22.29 -4.71
CA PHE A 243 -12.89 -23.06 -5.04
C PHE A 243 -12.67 -24.25 -4.09
N PHE A 244 -12.97 -24.08 -2.81
CA PHE A 244 -12.86 -25.15 -1.81
C PHE A 244 -14.17 -25.91 -1.58
N GLU A 245 -15.22 -25.60 -2.35
CA GLU A 245 -16.55 -26.21 -2.26
C GLU A 245 -17.08 -26.25 -0.81
N TRP A 246 -16.90 -25.15 -0.08
CA TRP A 246 -17.28 -25.08 1.34
C TRP A 246 -18.79 -25.03 1.52
N ASP A 247 -19.32 -25.94 2.33
CA ASP A 247 -20.70 -25.91 2.79
C ASP A 247 -20.85 -24.90 3.95
N LEU A 248 -21.37 -23.72 3.61
CA LEU A 248 -21.62 -22.65 4.57
C LEU A 248 -22.74 -22.97 5.58
N GLU A 249 -23.71 -23.81 5.20
CA GLU A 249 -24.78 -24.26 6.09
C GLU A 249 -24.22 -25.23 7.13
N GLU A 250 -23.31 -26.11 6.73
CA GLU A 250 -22.59 -26.98 7.65
C GLU A 250 -21.74 -26.18 8.63
N PHE A 251 -21.02 -25.16 8.15
CA PHE A 251 -20.27 -24.25 9.04
C PHE A 251 -21.20 -23.48 9.99
N LEU A 252 -22.40 -23.10 9.53
CA LEU A 252 -23.39 -22.46 10.38
C LEU A 252 -23.94 -23.42 11.44
N ARG A 253 -24.13 -24.70 11.15
CA ARG A 253 -24.58 -25.71 12.13
C ARG A 253 -23.48 -26.04 13.14
N ASN A 254 -22.36 -26.53 12.65
CA ASN A 254 -21.33 -27.20 13.45
C ASN A 254 -20.19 -26.28 13.87
N GLY A 255 -20.10 -25.09 13.29
CA GLY A 255 -19.03 -24.13 13.54
C GLY A 255 -17.78 -24.45 12.73
N VAL A 256 -16.74 -23.64 12.97
CA VAL A 256 -15.49 -23.70 12.21
C VAL A 256 -14.32 -23.77 13.19
N ASP A 257 -13.63 -24.91 13.20
CA ASP A 257 -12.28 -24.98 13.74
C ASP A 257 -11.32 -24.37 12.73
N SER A 258 -10.78 -23.21 13.09
CA SER A 258 -9.99 -22.40 12.17
C SER A 258 -8.69 -23.06 11.74
N GLU A 259 -7.98 -23.71 12.66
CA GLU A 259 -6.68 -24.30 12.36
C GLU A 259 -6.85 -25.61 11.57
N ASN A 260 -7.86 -26.41 11.93
CA ASN A 260 -8.16 -27.63 11.17
C ASN A 260 -8.72 -27.33 9.78
N LEU A 261 -9.54 -26.28 9.63
CA LEU A 261 -10.03 -25.86 8.32
C LEU A 261 -8.89 -25.34 7.43
N LEU A 262 -7.95 -24.55 7.97
CA LEU A 262 -6.80 -24.11 7.18
C LEU A 262 -5.95 -25.30 6.73
N LYS A 263 -5.68 -26.26 7.63
CA LYS A 263 -4.92 -27.47 7.31
C LYS A 263 -5.61 -28.32 6.23
N SER A 264 -6.93 -28.47 6.27
CA SER A 264 -7.67 -29.28 5.29
C SER A 264 -7.63 -28.71 3.87
N THR A 265 -7.39 -27.40 3.71
CA THR A 265 -7.21 -26.81 2.36
C THR A 265 -5.95 -27.28 1.64
N GLY A 266 -4.93 -27.75 2.38
CA GLY A 266 -3.66 -28.24 1.82
C GLY A 266 -2.83 -27.22 1.04
N VAL A 267 -3.23 -25.93 1.02
CA VAL A 267 -2.53 -24.91 0.23
C VAL A 267 -1.28 -24.41 0.96
N PRO A 268 -0.14 -24.23 0.26
CA PRO A 268 1.06 -23.69 0.87
C PRO A 268 0.96 -22.18 1.12
N ARG A 269 1.86 -21.65 1.95
CA ARG A 269 1.87 -20.22 2.33
C ARG A 269 2.12 -19.27 1.16
N ASP A 270 2.83 -19.74 0.14
CA ASP A 270 3.14 -19.01 -1.09
C ASP A 270 2.08 -19.22 -2.19
N TRP A 271 0.97 -19.91 -1.89
CA TRP A 271 -0.11 -20.18 -2.85
C TRP A 271 -0.63 -18.90 -3.50
N GLN A 272 -0.60 -18.83 -4.83
CA GLN A 272 -0.97 -17.63 -5.61
C GLN A 272 -2.47 -17.54 -5.92
N GLY A 273 -3.29 -18.35 -5.25
CA GLY A 273 -4.75 -18.35 -5.38
C GLY A 273 -5.27 -19.38 -6.38
N PRO A 274 -6.60 -19.44 -6.56
CA PRO A 274 -7.24 -20.35 -7.49
C PRO A 274 -6.75 -20.14 -8.93
N PRO A 275 -6.65 -21.21 -9.73
CA PRO A 275 -6.32 -21.10 -11.15
C PRO A 275 -7.32 -20.18 -11.86
N ASP A 276 -6.86 -19.50 -12.92
CA ASP A 276 -7.65 -18.59 -13.77
C ASP A 276 -8.18 -17.30 -13.11
N PHE A 277 -7.87 -17.05 -11.83
CA PHE A 277 -8.23 -15.79 -11.18
C PHE A 277 -7.25 -14.65 -11.55
N ASN A 278 -7.46 -14.03 -12.71
CA ASN A 278 -6.58 -12.99 -13.27
C ASN A 278 -6.86 -11.55 -12.80
N ARG A 279 -7.58 -11.33 -11.70
CA ARG A 279 -7.85 -9.97 -11.19
C ARG A 279 -6.75 -9.46 -10.27
N VAL A 280 -6.24 -8.26 -10.56
CA VAL A 280 -5.27 -7.55 -9.70
C VAL A 280 -5.89 -7.29 -8.33
N LEU A 281 -5.37 -8.00 -7.33
CA LEU A 281 -5.81 -7.96 -5.95
C LEU A 281 -5.29 -6.73 -5.17
N GLY A 282 -5.42 -5.54 -5.74
CA GLY A 282 -5.14 -4.27 -5.06
C GLY A 282 -6.18 -3.94 -3.99
N GLY A 283 -5.83 -3.04 -3.06
CA GLY A 283 -6.75 -2.54 -2.04
C GLY A 283 -8.00 -1.92 -2.66
N THR A 284 -9.17 -2.21 -2.09
CA THR A 284 -10.49 -1.76 -2.56
C THR A 284 -10.68 -0.24 -2.57
N ALA A 285 -9.71 0.54 -2.08
CA ALA A 285 -9.77 2.00 -1.99
C ALA A 285 -9.81 2.72 -3.36
N TYR A 286 -9.46 2.06 -4.46
CA TYR A 286 -9.33 2.72 -5.78
C TYR A 286 -10.27 2.18 -6.87
N TYR A 287 -11.14 1.22 -6.57
CA TYR A 287 -12.09 0.73 -7.56
C TYR A 287 -13.39 1.53 -7.49
N ARG A 288 -13.58 2.44 -8.46
CA ARG A 288 -14.87 3.02 -8.80
C ARG A 288 -15.72 1.89 -9.41
N ASN A 289 -16.83 1.52 -8.77
CA ASN A 289 -17.79 0.55 -9.32
C ASN A 289 -18.32 1.05 -10.67
N LYS A 290 -17.73 0.58 -11.79
CA LYS A 290 -18.37 0.65 -13.11
C LYS A 290 -19.31 -0.55 -13.22
N ALA A 291 -20.45 -0.49 -12.55
CA ALA A 291 -21.53 -1.47 -12.74
C ALA A 291 -22.88 -0.92 -12.29
N VAL A 292 -23.31 0.23 -12.86
CA VAL A 292 -24.75 0.61 -12.92
C VAL A 292 -25.10 1.37 -14.23
N ALA A 293 -24.14 1.71 -15.10
CA ALA A 293 -24.44 2.51 -16.30
C ALA A 293 -24.82 1.69 -17.55
N GLY A 294 -24.82 0.35 -17.50
CA GLY A 294 -25.03 -0.49 -18.68
C GLY A 294 -26.44 -1.04 -18.89
N GLN A 295 -27.39 -0.76 -17.98
CA GLN A 295 -28.75 -1.34 -18.04
C GLN A 295 -29.86 -0.32 -18.27
N LEU A 296 -29.54 0.96 -18.48
CA LEU A 296 -30.54 2.00 -18.81
C LEU A 296 -30.48 2.51 -20.25
N GLU A 297 -29.57 2.00 -21.09
CA GLU A 297 -29.49 2.39 -22.52
C GLU A 297 -30.16 1.38 -23.47
N LYS A 298 -30.94 0.42 -22.96
CA LYS A 298 -31.66 -0.56 -23.79
C LYS A 298 -33.20 -0.54 -23.69
N SER A 299 -33.79 0.50 -23.09
CA SER A 299 -35.26 0.62 -23.01
C SER A 299 -35.83 1.89 -23.64
N SER A 300 -35.11 2.52 -24.59
CA SER A 300 -35.61 3.69 -25.33
C SER A 300 -35.46 3.46 -26.83
N GLY A 301 -36.03 2.35 -27.30
CA GLY A 301 -36.08 1.98 -28.71
C GLY A 301 -37.36 1.20 -28.97
N GLU A 302 -38.48 1.90 -28.92
CA GLU A 302 -39.72 1.70 -29.69
C GLU A 302 -40.61 2.93 -29.55
#